data_AF-A0A5C8B2D2-F1
#
_entry.id   AF-A0A5C8B2D2-F1
#
_cell.length_a   1.000
_cell.length_b   1.000
_cell.length_c   1.000
_cell.angle_alpha   90.00
_cell.angle_beta   90.00
_cell.angle_gamma   90.00
#
_symmetry.space_group_name_H-M   'P 1'
#
loop_
_entity.id
_entity.type
_entity.pdbx_description
1 polymer ?
#
loop_
_entity_poly.entity_id
_entity_poly.type
_entity_poly.pdbx_seq_one_letter_code
_entity_poly.pdbx_strand_id
1 'polypeptide(L)'
;MLKPLSVIVLNVFAITNVFAANNDLLSGSESPVSVTNIPNGKCYLYSDTTVITKNNGSEVGEVILIKTIADKKCKWDKSAWKITGPANYYFGKFQNLIFVDNGTGPDLRQISIFDINSHIQQFNDTYVEPISIIKNQLSYWQSAVTIANKQNCDKFTEASKTGLTPQIQKQMQLNLSNGNFSGIPSGKIRCELTR
;
A
#
# COMPACT_ATOMS: atom_id res chain seq x y z
N MET A 1 55.98 -33.75 -10.34
CA MET A 1 54.69 -34.33 -10.78
C MET A 1 53.59 -33.34 -10.44
N LEU A 2 53.12 -32.55 -11.42
CA LEU A 2 51.98 -31.64 -11.24
C LEU A 2 50.68 -32.40 -11.47
N LYS A 3 49.74 -32.33 -10.51
CA LYS A 3 48.34 -32.72 -10.72
C LYS A 3 47.58 -31.55 -11.32
N PRO A 4 46.78 -31.72 -12.39
CA PRO A 4 45.79 -30.74 -12.78
C PRO A 4 44.54 -30.94 -11.90
N LEU A 5 44.00 -29.87 -11.32
CA LEU A 5 42.68 -29.92 -10.71
C LEU A 5 41.77 -28.88 -11.35
N SER A 6 40.63 -29.38 -11.79
CA SER A 6 39.65 -28.82 -12.69
C SER A 6 39.11 -27.46 -12.26
N VAL A 7 39.07 -26.53 -13.22
CA VAL A 7 38.29 -25.29 -13.12
C VAL A 7 36.81 -25.67 -13.27
N ILE A 8 36.07 -25.62 -12.16
CA ILE A 8 34.60 -25.72 -12.17
C ILE A 8 34.09 -24.36 -12.63
N VAL A 9 33.61 -24.29 -13.87
CA VAL A 9 32.88 -23.13 -14.39
C VAL A 9 31.49 -23.15 -13.75
N LEU A 10 31.33 -22.38 -12.66
CA LEU A 10 30.05 -22.13 -12.04
C LEU A 10 29.25 -21.20 -12.97
N ASN A 11 28.39 -21.78 -13.82
CA ASN A 11 27.36 -21.01 -14.54
C ASN A 11 26.34 -20.52 -13.52
N VAL A 12 26.63 -19.37 -12.91
CA VAL A 12 25.62 -18.61 -12.18
C VAL A 12 24.67 -18.07 -13.22
N PHE A 13 23.60 -18.83 -13.50
CA PHE A 13 22.41 -18.28 -14.13
C PHE A 13 21.95 -17.13 -13.24
N ALA A 14 22.26 -15.90 -13.64
CA ALA A 14 21.62 -14.72 -13.12
C ALA A 14 20.15 -14.84 -13.51
N ILE A 15 19.34 -15.41 -12.61
CA ILE A 15 17.89 -15.30 -12.68
C ILE A 15 17.62 -13.83 -12.39
N THR A 16 17.62 -13.00 -13.42
CA THR A 16 17.05 -11.67 -13.32
C THR A 16 15.56 -11.90 -13.13
N ASN A 17 15.12 -12.01 -11.86
CA ASN A 17 13.73 -11.83 -11.53
C ASN A 17 13.37 -10.45 -12.05
N VAL A 18 12.68 -10.41 -13.19
CA VAL A 18 12.08 -9.19 -13.69
C VAL A 18 10.96 -8.88 -12.70
N PHE A 19 11.29 -8.12 -11.66
CA PHE A 19 10.30 -7.57 -10.77
C PHE A 19 9.38 -6.71 -11.61
N ALA A 20 8.12 -7.12 -11.74
CA ALA A 20 7.10 -6.25 -12.29
C ALA A 20 7.02 -5.03 -11.37
N ALA A 21 7.54 -3.89 -11.82
CA ALA A 21 7.33 -2.61 -11.17
C ALA A 21 5.83 -2.28 -11.29
N ASN A 22 5.03 -2.75 -10.34
CA ASN A 22 3.62 -2.42 -10.27
C ASN A 22 3.50 -1.05 -9.61
N ASN A 23 3.40 0.00 -10.43
CA ASN A 23 3.19 1.39 -9.97
C ASN A 23 1.88 1.58 -9.18
N ASP A 24 1.02 0.56 -9.11
CA ASP A 24 -0.26 0.58 -8.40
C ASP A 24 -0.16 0.16 -6.92
N LEU A 25 0.98 -0.39 -6.47
CA LEU A 25 1.17 -0.83 -5.08
C LEU A 25 1.88 0.24 -4.25
N LEU A 26 1.57 0.26 -2.95
CA LEU A 26 2.19 1.11 -1.94
C LEU A 26 3.70 0.99 -1.99
N SER A 27 4.37 2.11 -2.22
CA SER A 27 5.83 2.16 -2.27
C SER A 27 6.45 1.58 -1.00
N GLY A 28 7.37 0.63 -1.16
CA GLY A 28 8.02 -0.08 -0.05
C GLY A 28 7.26 -1.30 0.48
N SER A 29 6.08 -1.63 -0.08
CA SER A 29 5.42 -2.92 0.17
C SER A 29 6.19 -4.08 -0.50
N GLU A 30 5.86 -5.30 -0.10
CA GLU A 30 6.38 -6.51 -0.76
C GLU A 30 5.97 -6.53 -2.23
N SER A 31 6.89 -7.00 -3.07
CA SER A 31 6.58 -7.29 -4.47
C SER A 31 6.01 -8.70 -4.59
N PRO A 32 4.86 -8.88 -5.25
CA PRO A 32 4.35 -10.22 -5.55
C PRO A 32 5.33 -10.96 -6.47
N VAL A 33 5.41 -12.27 -6.32
CA VAL A 33 6.11 -13.18 -7.25
C VAL A 33 5.53 -13.05 -8.65
N SER A 34 4.21 -12.91 -8.76
CA SER A 34 3.52 -12.63 -10.03
C SER A 34 2.20 -11.92 -9.80
N VAL A 35 1.79 -11.12 -10.80
CA VAL A 35 0.43 -10.57 -10.88
C VAL A 35 -0.24 -11.11 -12.13
N THR A 36 -1.44 -11.66 -11.98
CA THR A 36 -2.23 -12.21 -13.08
C THR A 36 -3.56 -11.49 -13.16
N ASN A 37 -3.89 -10.93 -14.32
CA ASN A 37 -5.22 -10.38 -14.57
C ASN A 37 -6.22 -11.54 -14.65
N ILE A 38 -7.34 -11.41 -13.93
CA ILE A 38 -8.44 -12.36 -13.94
C ILE A 38 -9.73 -11.64 -14.34
N PRO A 39 -10.80 -12.35 -14.70
CA PRO A 39 -12.07 -11.70 -14.98
C PRO A 39 -12.50 -10.82 -13.81
N ASN A 40 -12.65 -9.52 -14.10
CA ASN A 40 -13.06 -8.47 -13.17
C ASN A 40 -12.11 -8.27 -11.96
N GLY A 41 -10.80 -8.50 -12.10
CA GLY A 41 -9.85 -8.17 -11.02
C GLY A 41 -8.43 -8.66 -11.26
N LYS A 42 -7.64 -8.76 -10.18
CA LYS A 42 -6.22 -9.15 -10.23
C LYS A 42 -5.94 -10.25 -9.20
N CYS A 43 -4.97 -11.10 -9.48
CA CYS A 43 -4.43 -12.08 -8.56
C CYS A 43 -2.96 -11.76 -8.29
N TYR A 44 -2.62 -11.53 -7.03
CA TYR A 44 -1.28 -11.23 -6.54
C TYR A 44 -0.77 -12.45 -5.80
N LEU A 45 0.20 -13.15 -6.39
CA LEU A 45 0.83 -14.31 -5.80
C LEU A 45 2.08 -13.88 -5.03
N TYR A 46 2.12 -14.15 -3.73
CA TYR A 46 3.31 -14.06 -2.89
C TYR A 46 3.85 -15.47 -2.62
N SER A 47 5.02 -15.58 -2.01
CA SER A 47 5.62 -16.89 -1.68
C SER A 47 4.79 -17.69 -0.66
N ASP A 48 4.07 -17.01 0.23
CA ASP A 48 3.31 -17.58 1.34
C ASP A 48 1.79 -17.34 1.25
N THR A 49 1.37 -16.39 0.41
CA THR A 49 0.01 -15.84 0.41
C THR A 49 -0.47 -15.64 -1.01
N THR A 50 -1.79 -15.68 -1.23
CA THR A 50 -2.40 -15.21 -2.47
C THR A 50 -3.50 -14.22 -2.16
N VAL A 51 -3.41 -13.05 -2.79
CA VAL A 51 -4.44 -12.01 -2.70
C VAL A 51 -5.16 -11.95 -4.04
N ILE A 52 -6.49 -12.04 -4.02
CA ILE A 52 -7.31 -11.95 -5.23
C ILE A 52 -8.29 -10.79 -5.06
N THR A 53 -8.19 -9.79 -5.93
CA THR A 53 -9.15 -8.71 -6.00
C THR A 53 -10.22 -9.02 -7.04
N LYS A 54 -11.44 -8.57 -6.79
CA LYS A 54 -12.51 -8.50 -7.77
C LYS A 54 -13.30 -7.22 -7.61
N ASN A 55 -13.71 -6.60 -8.70
CA ASN A 55 -14.63 -5.46 -8.66
C ASN A 55 -15.85 -5.80 -7.81
N ASN A 56 -16.19 -4.89 -6.91
CA ASN A 56 -17.40 -4.98 -6.11
C ASN A 56 -18.59 -4.70 -7.04
N GLY A 57 -19.26 -5.73 -7.58
CA GLY A 57 -20.20 -5.56 -8.70
C GLY A 57 -21.38 -4.59 -8.46
N SER A 58 -21.66 -4.24 -7.20
CA SER A 58 -22.73 -3.31 -6.80
C SER A 58 -22.22 -1.95 -6.30
N GLU A 59 -20.92 -1.77 -6.07
CA GLU A 59 -20.35 -0.58 -5.45
C GLU A 59 -18.99 -0.23 -6.06
N VAL A 60 -18.52 0.99 -5.87
CA VAL A 60 -17.15 1.33 -6.27
C VAL A 60 -16.16 0.56 -5.41
N GLY A 61 -15.03 0.12 -5.98
CA GLY A 61 -13.97 -0.61 -5.27
C GLY A 61 -13.96 -2.12 -5.55
N GLU A 62 -13.31 -2.85 -4.65
CA GLU A 62 -12.98 -4.26 -4.80
C GLU A 62 -13.36 -5.07 -3.56
N VAL A 63 -13.71 -6.33 -3.78
CA VAL A 63 -13.62 -7.39 -2.75
C VAL A 63 -12.23 -7.98 -2.82
N ILE A 64 -11.52 -7.98 -1.68
CA ILE A 64 -10.14 -8.47 -1.58
C ILE A 64 -10.17 -9.79 -0.81
N LEU A 65 -9.93 -10.90 -1.49
CA LEU A 65 -9.85 -12.23 -0.92
C LEU A 65 -8.39 -12.57 -0.57
N ILE A 66 -8.16 -13.10 0.62
CA ILE A 66 -6.83 -13.47 1.10
C ILE A 66 -6.78 -14.97 1.38
N LYS A 67 -5.77 -15.64 0.81
CA LYS A 67 -5.41 -17.03 1.14
C LYS A 67 -4.06 -17.05 1.80
N THR A 68 -3.96 -17.72 2.95
CA THR A 68 -2.71 -17.96 3.69
C THR A 68 -1.82 -19.05 3.07
N ILE A 69 -1.99 -19.28 1.77
CA ILE A 69 -1.19 -20.19 0.96
C ILE A 69 -0.96 -19.57 -0.41
N ALA A 70 0.16 -19.94 -1.04
CA ALA A 70 0.42 -19.63 -2.45
C ALA A 70 -0.46 -20.51 -3.37
N ASP A 71 -1.46 -19.91 -4.02
CA ASP A 71 -2.35 -20.55 -4.98
C ASP A 71 -2.08 -20.03 -6.40
N LYS A 72 -1.17 -20.72 -7.10
CA LYS A 72 -0.81 -20.44 -8.51
C LYS A 72 -2.00 -20.51 -9.47
N LYS A 73 -3.11 -21.17 -9.10
CA LYS A 73 -4.29 -21.27 -9.95
C LYS A 73 -5.18 -20.02 -9.85
N CYS A 74 -4.91 -19.11 -8.91
CA CYS A 74 -5.70 -17.90 -8.69
C CYS A 74 -7.20 -18.20 -8.56
N LYS A 75 -7.57 -19.33 -7.93
CA LYS A 75 -8.96 -19.77 -7.87
C LYS A 75 -9.70 -18.93 -6.84
N TRP A 76 -10.85 -18.37 -7.19
CA TRP A 76 -11.70 -17.74 -6.19
C TRP A 76 -12.21 -18.78 -5.17
N ASP A 77 -11.98 -18.53 -3.89
CA ASP A 77 -12.39 -19.41 -2.79
C ASP A 77 -13.43 -18.71 -1.91
N LYS A 78 -14.66 -19.22 -1.90
CA LYS A 78 -15.74 -18.61 -1.11
C LYS A 78 -15.51 -18.74 0.40
N SER A 79 -14.72 -19.71 0.86
CA SER A 79 -14.42 -19.93 2.28
C SER A 79 -13.25 -19.10 2.79
N ALA A 80 -12.40 -18.60 1.89
CA ALA A 80 -11.29 -17.74 2.25
C ALA A 80 -11.76 -16.41 2.85
N TRP A 81 -10.93 -15.83 3.69
CA TRP A 81 -11.17 -14.54 4.32
C TRP A 81 -11.21 -13.44 3.26
N LYS A 82 -12.08 -12.44 3.48
CA LYS A 82 -12.31 -11.35 2.55
C LYS A 82 -12.38 -10.04 3.31
N ILE A 83 -11.77 -9.03 2.72
CA ILE A 83 -12.00 -7.63 3.07
C ILE A 83 -13.04 -7.11 2.08
N THR A 84 -14.16 -6.65 2.61
CA THR A 84 -15.29 -6.10 1.86
C THR A 84 -15.63 -4.73 2.39
N GLY A 85 -16.09 -3.85 1.53
CA GLY A 85 -16.50 -2.49 1.90
C GLY A 85 -16.53 -1.60 0.67
N PRO A 86 -17.11 -0.40 0.80
CA PRO A 86 -17.18 0.56 -0.28
C PRO A 86 -15.80 1.15 -0.55
N ALA A 87 -15.49 1.35 -1.83
CA ALA A 87 -14.28 2.02 -2.31
C ALA A 87 -12.96 1.44 -1.77
N ASN A 88 -12.93 0.13 -1.49
CA ASN A 88 -11.71 -0.57 -1.12
C ASN A 88 -10.87 -0.89 -2.36
N TYR A 89 -9.58 -0.61 -2.31
CA TYR A 89 -8.63 -0.99 -3.35
C TYR A 89 -7.42 -1.65 -2.69
N TYR A 90 -7.04 -2.82 -3.21
CA TYR A 90 -5.84 -3.48 -2.70
C TYR A 90 -4.62 -2.62 -2.97
N PHE A 91 -3.91 -2.24 -1.90
CA PHE A 91 -2.82 -1.27 -1.98
C PHE A 91 -1.46 -1.88 -1.64
N GLY A 92 -1.39 -3.10 -1.11
CA GLY A 92 -0.12 -3.80 -0.93
C GLY A 92 -0.11 -4.79 0.22
N LYS A 93 1.01 -5.50 0.37
CA LYS A 93 1.28 -6.42 1.47
C LYS A 93 2.62 -6.08 2.12
N PHE A 94 2.70 -6.18 3.44
CA PHE A 94 3.96 -6.12 4.17
C PHE A 94 3.91 -7.16 5.29
N GLN A 95 4.69 -8.22 5.19
CA GLN A 95 4.65 -9.36 6.10
C GLN A 95 3.21 -9.92 6.21
N ASN A 96 2.67 -9.99 7.42
CA ASN A 96 1.30 -10.41 7.73
C ASN A 96 0.26 -9.29 7.56
N LEU A 97 0.62 -8.14 7.00
CA LEU A 97 -0.26 -6.98 6.88
C LEU A 97 -0.73 -6.77 5.44
N ILE A 98 -2.02 -6.48 5.27
CA ILE A 98 -2.64 -6.07 4.02
C ILE A 98 -3.02 -4.59 4.12
N PHE A 99 -2.57 -3.81 3.15
CA PHE A 99 -2.88 -2.40 3.02
C PHE A 99 -4.03 -2.24 2.02
N VAL A 100 -5.03 -1.46 2.42
CA VAL A 100 -6.19 -1.15 1.60
C VAL A 100 -6.32 0.37 1.53
N ASP A 101 -6.32 0.89 0.32
CA ASP A 101 -6.70 2.28 0.05
C ASP A 101 -8.23 2.35 0.03
N ASN A 102 -8.81 3.17 0.89
CA ASN A 102 -10.25 3.37 0.97
C ASN A 102 -10.57 4.78 0.47
N GLY A 103 -11.31 4.87 -0.63
CA GLY A 103 -11.82 6.15 -1.12
C GLY A 103 -11.65 6.36 -2.62
N THR A 104 -12.54 7.16 -3.18
CA THR A 104 -12.61 7.43 -4.63
C THR A 104 -12.02 8.79 -5.00
N GLY A 105 -11.85 9.69 -4.03
CA GLY A 105 -11.33 11.05 -4.22
C GLY A 105 -10.12 11.34 -3.32
N PRO A 106 -9.22 12.26 -3.73
CA PRO A 106 -7.94 12.51 -3.06
C PRO A 106 -8.07 13.02 -1.62
N ASP A 107 -9.11 13.82 -1.31
CA ASP A 107 -9.23 14.51 -0.01
C ASP A 107 -9.94 13.69 1.07
N LEU A 108 -10.44 12.50 0.73
CA LEU A 108 -11.16 11.59 1.62
C LEU A 108 -10.54 10.19 1.65
N ARG A 109 -9.29 10.05 1.20
CA ARG A 109 -8.60 8.76 1.22
C ARG A 109 -8.25 8.35 2.63
N GLN A 110 -8.45 7.06 2.91
CA GLN A 110 -8.04 6.42 4.15
C GLN A 110 -7.15 5.23 3.83
N ILE A 111 -6.23 4.96 4.75
CA ILE A 111 -5.37 3.78 4.70
C ILE A 111 -5.80 2.83 5.81
N SER A 112 -6.38 1.70 5.43
CA SER A 112 -6.67 0.62 6.37
C SER A 112 -5.59 -0.45 6.32
N ILE A 113 -5.19 -0.95 7.49
CA ILE A 113 -4.24 -2.06 7.63
C ILE A 113 -4.94 -3.21 8.33
N PHE A 114 -4.93 -4.36 7.68
CA PHE A 114 -5.52 -5.58 8.19
C PHE A 114 -4.44 -6.63 8.45
N ASP A 115 -4.60 -7.39 9.52
CA ASP A 115 -3.71 -8.50 9.85
C ASP A 115 -4.27 -9.82 9.29
N ILE A 116 -3.44 -10.53 8.51
CA ILE A 116 -3.79 -11.79 7.83
C ILE A 116 -4.06 -12.91 8.83
N ASN A 117 -3.39 -12.92 9.99
CA ASN A 117 -3.48 -14.04 10.92
C ASN A 117 -4.73 -13.96 11.80
N SER A 118 -5.06 -12.77 12.27
CA SER A 118 -6.20 -12.49 13.15
C SER A 118 -7.46 -12.09 12.40
N HIS A 119 -7.35 -11.78 11.11
CA HIS A 119 -8.46 -11.33 10.27
C HIS A 119 -9.14 -10.03 10.74
N ILE A 120 -8.43 -9.18 11.50
CA ILE A 120 -8.97 -7.91 12.00
C ILE A 120 -8.28 -6.72 11.37
N GLN A 121 -9.03 -5.62 11.26
CA GLN A 121 -8.47 -4.31 10.96
C GLN A 121 -7.74 -3.79 12.19
N GLN A 122 -6.43 -3.58 12.06
CA GLN A 122 -5.56 -3.14 13.15
C GLN A 122 -5.37 -1.63 13.15
N PHE A 123 -5.56 -0.98 11.99
CA PHE A 123 -5.33 0.44 11.81
C PHE A 123 -6.24 1.01 10.73
N ASN A 124 -6.67 2.26 10.92
CA ASN A 124 -7.26 3.09 9.88
C ASN A 124 -7.01 4.56 10.20
N ASP A 125 -6.63 5.32 9.19
CA ASP A 125 -6.44 6.76 9.30
C ASP A 125 -6.63 7.43 7.94
N THR A 126 -6.89 8.74 7.95
CA THR A 126 -6.88 9.52 6.71
C THR A 126 -5.45 9.76 6.25
N TYR A 127 -5.23 9.76 4.94
CA TYR A 127 -3.92 10.09 4.40
C TYR A 127 -4.01 10.97 3.15
N VAL A 128 -2.92 11.68 2.90
CA VAL A 128 -2.64 12.45 1.69
C VAL A 128 -1.27 12.00 1.17
N GLU A 129 -1.17 11.87 -0.14
CA GLU A 129 0.07 11.49 -0.82
C GLU A 129 1.22 12.50 -0.57
N PRO A 130 2.48 12.08 -0.51
CA PRO A 130 2.94 10.70 -0.69
C PRO A 130 2.75 9.83 0.56
N ILE A 131 2.42 8.56 0.34
CA ILE A 131 2.48 7.47 1.34
C ILE A 131 3.54 6.44 0.94
N SER A 132 4.33 5.95 1.90
CA SER A 132 5.39 4.97 1.63
C SER A 132 5.85 4.22 2.87
N ILE A 133 6.45 3.05 2.66
CA ILE A 133 7.11 2.25 3.69
C ILE A 133 8.61 2.35 3.52
N ILE A 134 9.33 2.75 4.56
CA ILE A 134 10.79 2.79 4.60
C ILE A 134 11.25 2.16 5.92
N LYS A 135 12.07 1.11 5.86
CA LYS A 135 12.65 0.44 7.06
C LYS A 135 11.59 0.09 8.13
N ASN A 136 10.54 -0.64 7.74
CA ASN A 136 9.41 -1.04 8.60
C ASN A 136 8.57 0.13 9.16
N GLN A 137 8.73 1.33 8.61
CA GLN A 137 7.95 2.49 9.01
C GLN A 137 7.07 2.94 7.84
N LEU A 138 5.76 2.93 8.03
CA LEU A 138 4.84 3.62 7.14
C LEU A 138 4.89 5.12 7.45
N SER A 139 5.08 5.95 6.43
CA SER A 139 5.05 7.40 6.51
C SER A 139 4.01 7.93 5.54
N TYR A 140 3.16 8.83 6.02
CA TYR A 140 2.09 9.45 5.24
C TYR A 140 1.82 10.87 5.71
N TRP A 141 1.13 11.67 4.90
CA TRP A 141 0.67 12.99 5.32
C TRP A 141 -0.79 12.93 5.73
N GLN A 142 -1.18 13.82 6.65
CA GLN A 142 -2.56 13.97 7.09
C GLN A 142 -2.89 15.46 7.18
N SER A 143 -4.13 15.84 6.88
CA SER A 143 -4.61 17.18 7.14
C SER A 143 -4.43 17.55 8.62
N ALA A 144 -3.91 18.75 8.87
CA ALA A 144 -3.80 19.31 10.21
C ALA A 144 -5.06 20.10 10.56
N VAL A 145 -5.36 20.20 11.86
CA VAL A 145 -6.47 21.02 12.37
C VAL A 145 -6.22 22.52 12.15
N THR A 146 -4.95 22.91 11.97
CA THR A 146 -4.56 24.29 11.70
C THR A 146 -5.06 24.75 10.34
N ILE A 147 -5.84 25.82 10.33
CA ILE A 147 -6.34 26.46 9.10
C ILE A 147 -5.20 27.23 8.42
N ALA A 148 -5.05 27.04 7.11
CA ALA A 148 -4.07 27.77 6.32
C ALA A 148 -4.43 29.26 6.24
N ASN A 149 -3.42 30.13 6.29
CA ASN A 149 -3.51 31.58 6.15
C ASN A 149 -2.21 32.12 5.54
N LYS A 150 -2.16 33.44 5.28
CA LYS A 150 -0.99 34.09 4.67
C LYS A 150 0.29 33.98 5.51
N GLN A 151 0.18 33.73 6.81
CA GLN A 151 1.31 33.65 7.73
C GLN A 151 1.91 32.25 7.82
N ASN A 152 1.10 31.20 7.66
CA ASN A 152 1.52 29.80 7.84
C ASN A 152 1.51 28.97 6.55
N CYS A 153 1.09 29.56 5.41
CA CYS A 153 1.08 28.90 4.11
C CYS A 153 1.52 29.87 3.01
N ASP A 154 2.66 29.57 2.40
CA ASP A 154 3.23 30.27 1.25
C ASP A 154 2.33 30.17 -0.01
N LYS A 155 1.62 29.05 -0.17
CA LYS A 155 0.67 28.81 -1.26
C LYS A 155 -0.70 29.47 -1.08
N PHE A 156 -0.95 30.17 0.04
CA PHE A 156 -2.27 30.72 0.35
C PHE A 156 -2.79 31.72 -0.69
N THR A 157 -1.90 32.54 -1.25
CA THR A 157 -2.28 33.53 -2.28
C THR A 157 -2.44 32.91 -3.67
N GLU A 158 -1.81 31.76 -3.92
CA GLU A 158 -1.96 31.01 -5.17
C GLU A 158 -3.29 30.27 -5.25
N ALA A 159 -3.77 29.76 -4.11
CA ALA A 159 -5.05 29.07 -3.99
C ALA A 159 -6.22 29.85 -4.63
N SER A 160 -6.30 31.16 -4.38
CA SER A 160 -7.37 32.01 -4.93
C SER A 160 -7.34 32.17 -6.45
N LYS A 161 -6.22 31.86 -7.10
CA LYS A 161 -6.06 31.91 -8.56
C LYS A 161 -6.33 30.58 -9.24
N THR A 162 -6.22 29.48 -8.50
CA THR A 162 -6.27 28.11 -9.04
C THR A 162 -7.58 27.39 -8.72
N GLY A 163 -8.40 27.94 -7.83
CA GLY A 163 -9.64 27.30 -7.35
C GLY A 163 -9.38 26.14 -6.39
N LEU A 164 -8.13 25.99 -5.92
CA LEU A 164 -7.72 25.00 -4.94
C LEU A 164 -7.79 25.56 -3.52
N THR A 165 -7.82 24.68 -2.53
CA THR A 165 -7.82 25.05 -1.11
C THR A 165 -6.43 24.83 -0.51
N PRO A 166 -5.82 25.82 0.17
CA PRO A 166 -4.56 25.61 0.87
C PRO A 166 -4.83 24.81 2.15
N GLN A 167 -4.05 23.75 2.36
CA GLN A 167 -4.19 22.86 3.51
C GLN A 167 -2.85 22.72 4.23
N ILE A 168 -2.86 22.93 5.54
CA ILE A 168 -1.72 22.57 6.40
C ILE A 168 -1.79 21.06 6.64
N GLN A 169 -0.68 20.37 6.45
CA GLN A 169 -0.58 18.93 6.61
C GLN A 169 0.57 18.58 7.56
N LYS A 170 0.37 17.52 8.34
CA LYS A 170 1.38 16.95 9.24
C LYS A 170 1.81 15.59 8.72
N GLN A 171 3.10 15.29 8.80
CA GLN A 171 3.59 13.95 8.48
C GLN A 171 3.41 13.04 9.69
N MET A 172 2.71 11.94 9.46
CA MET A 172 2.48 10.85 10.40
C MET A 172 3.42 9.70 10.10
N GLN A 173 3.76 8.95 11.13
CA GLN A 173 4.59 7.75 11.06
C GLN A 173 3.97 6.62 11.87
N LEU A 174 4.06 5.41 11.34
CA LEU A 174 3.56 4.20 11.97
C LEU A 174 4.64 3.12 11.91
N ASN A 175 5.00 2.54 13.05
CA ASN A 175 5.92 1.41 13.11
C ASN A 175 5.15 0.12 12.79
N LEU A 176 5.59 -0.62 11.77
CA LEU A 176 4.93 -1.85 11.31
C LEU A 176 5.40 -3.10 12.06
N SER A 177 6.38 -3.00 12.96
CA SER A 177 6.98 -4.16 13.66
C SER A 177 6.40 -4.45 15.05
N ASN A 178 5.60 -3.55 15.63
CA ASN A 178 5.25 -3.60 17.06
C ASN A 178 3.86 -4.18 17.36
N GLY A 179 3.08 -4.60 16.35
CA GLY A 179 1.73 -5.19 16.49
C GLY A 179 0.64 -4.25 17.04
N ASN A 180 1.02 -3.13 17.66
CA ASN A 180 0.13 -2.07 18.15
C ASN A 180 0.28 -0.85 17.26
N PHE A 181 -0.61 -0.74 16.27
CA PHE A 181 -0.53 0.33 15.29
C PHE A 181 -1.19 1.61 15.79
N SER A 182 -0.37 2.63 16.01
CA SER A 182 -0.81 4.00 16.29
C SER A 182 0.08 4.97 15.51
N GLY A 183 -0.56 5.83 14.71
CA GLY A 183 0.13 6.86 13.95
C GLY A 183 0.62 7.97 14.88
N ILE A 184 1.92 8.26 14.84
CA ILE A 184 2.55 9.32 15.63
C ILE A 184 3.03 10.45 14.71
N PRO A 185 2.84 11.73 15.08
CA PRO A 185 3.39 12.84 14.31
C PRO A 185 4.93 12.80 14.32
N SER A 186 5.54 12.98 13.14
CA SER A 186 6.99 13.11 12.99
C SER A 186 7.54 14.49 13.36
N GLY A 187 6.66 15.47 13.59
CA GLY A 187 7.00 16.88 13.79
C GLY A 187 7.13 17.69 12.48
N LYS A 188 7.13 17.06 11.30
CA LYS A 188 7.15 17.80 10.03
C LYS A 188 5.77 18.29 9.64
N ILE A 189 5.72 19.53 9.16
CA ILE A 189 4.53 20.22 8.66
C ILE A 189 4.82 20.73 7.24
N ARG A 190 3.80 20.78 6.39
CA ARG A 190 3.85 21.43 5.07
C ARG A 190 2.55 22.17 4.77
N CYS A 191 2.58 23.11 3.83
CA CYS A 191 1.39 23.60 3.16
C CYS A 191 1.29 23.01 1.74
N GLU A 192 0.13 22.47 1.38
CA GLU A 192 -0.14 21.96 0.04
C GLU A 192 -1.50 22.46 -0.47
N LEU A 193 -1.64 22.59 -1.79
CA LEU A 193 -2.93 22.91 -2.40
C LEU A 193 -3.69 21.61 -2.65
N THR A 194 -4.92 21.54 -2.16
CA THR A 194 -5.83 20.40 -2.32
C THR A 194 -7.05 20.79 -3.14
N ARG A 195 -7.75 19.80 -3.71
CA ARG A 195 -8.97 20.06 -4.51
C ARG A 195 -10.19 20.29 -3.63
#